data_AF-A0A3N5I250-F1
#
_entry.id   AF-A0A3N5I250-F1
#
_cell.length_a   1.000
_cell.length_b   1.000
_cell.length_c   1.000
_cell.angle_alpha   90.00
_cell.angle_beta   90.00
_cell.angle_gamma   90.00
#
_symmetry.space_group_name_H-M   'P 1'
#
loop_
_entity.id
_entity.type
_entity.pdbx_description
1 polymer ?
#
loop_
_entity_poly.entity_id
_entity_poly.type
_entity_poly.pdbx_seq_one_letter_code
_entity_poly.pdbx_strand_id
1 'polypeptide(L)'
;MSLRNCILALPVALASWLAPHAAFAQRSDFERPPIDYLNAAVNDPVAQLAKRIESGEAELTYDPKFGYLKSVLAALDVPVSSQTLVFSKTSLQLQRISPTTPRALYFNDDVYVGYCRDGDVLEFASTDPQQGATFYTLEQTAAGTPSFIRDRGGCLSCHASSRTQNVPGYLVRSVFSDASGRPRLGSGTFTTDQTSDFKDRWGGWYVTGQHGSMRHMGNTISTNDERTFDREAGANQTEMRRYFRTEYYLTPHSDIVALMVL
;
A
#
# COMPACT_ATOMS: atom_id res chain seq x y z
N MET A 1 -54.92 -63.27 42.12
CA MET A 1 -55.13 -62.26 41.07
C MET A 1 -54.21 -61.09 41.37
N SER A 2 -53.14 -60.95 40.59
CA SER A 2 -52.04 -60.01 40.84
C SER A 2 -52.39 -58.61 40.34
N LEU A 3 -52.30 -57.61 41.21
CA LEU A 3 -52.48 -56.19 40.88
C LEU A 3 -51.28 -55.66 40.10
N ARG A 4 -51.53 -55.13 38.90
CA ARG A 4 -50.55 -54.43 38.06
C ARG A 4 -50.35 -53.00 38.59
N ASN A 5 -49.12 -52.68 39.02
CA ASN A 5 -48.69 -51.31 39.29
C ASN A 5 -48.45 -50.56 37.96
N CYS A 6 -49.18 -49.47 37.74
CA CYS A 6 -48.89 -48.47 36.71
C CYS A 6 -47.76 -47.55 37.20
N ILE A 7 -46.60 -47.60 36.54
CA ILE A 7 -45.54 -46.60 36.71
C ILE A 7 -45.77 -45.50 35.67
N LEU A 8 -46.16 -44.32 36.14
CA LEU A 8 -46.19 -43.08 35.34
C LEU A 8 -44.76 -42.57 35.17
N ALA A 9 -44.23 -42.62 33.94
CA ALA A 9 -42.95 -42.01 33.60
C ALA A 9 -43.17 -40.51 33.27
N LEU A 10 -42.62 -39.62 34.11
CA LEU A 10 -42.49 -38.19 33.79
C LEU A 10 -41.26 -37.99 32.88
N PRO A 11 -41.37 -37.28 31.74
CA PRO A 11 -40.20 -36.90 30.96
C PRO A 11 -39.49 -35.73 31.63
N VAL A 12 -38.24 -35.94 32.05
CA VAL A 12 -37.33 -34.88 32.49
C VAL A 12 -36.88 -34.12 31.24
N ALA A 13 -37.42 -32.92 31.04
CA ALA A 13 -36.95 -32.01 30.00
C ALA A 13 -35.61 -31.39 30.44
N LEU A 14 -34.50 -31.87 29.89
CA LEU A 14 -33.21 -31.19 29.99
C LEU A 14 -33.26 -29.91 29.15
N ALA A 15 -33.51 -28.77 29.81
CA ALA A 15 -33.30 -27.46 29.20
C ALA A 15 -31.80 -27.21 29.05
N SER A 16 -31.26 -27.45 27.87
CA SER A 16 -29.89 -27.12 27.52
C SER A 16 -29.76 -25.60 27.44
N TRP A 17 -29.22 -24.97 28.48
CA TRP A 17 -28.83 -23.55 28.42
C TRP A 17 -27.63 -23.41 27.48
N LEU A 18 -27.90 -23.18 26.21
CA LEU A 18 -26.90 -22.70 25.27
C LEU A 18 -26.57 -21.24 25.65
N ALA A 19 -25.53 -21.07 26.46
CA ALA A 19 -24.93 -19.76 26.67
C ALA A 19 -24.51 -19.23 25.28
N PRO A 20 -24.95 -18.04 24.86
CA PRO A 20 -24.48 -17.44 23.63
C PRO A 20 -22.98 -17.22 23.80
N HIS A 21 -22.19 -18.07 23.15
CA HIS A 21 -20.78 -17.79 22.97
C HIS A 21 -20.79 -16.56 22.06
N ALA A 22 -20.53 -15.39 22.65
CA ALA A 22 -20.23 -14.21 21.87
C ALA A 22 -19.11 -14.64 20.93
N ALA A 23 -19.44 -14.75 19.65
CA ALA A 23 -18.47 -15.05 18.62
C ALA A 23 -17.46 -13.90 18.68
N PHE A 24 -16.31 -14.16 19.30
CA PHE A 24 -15.14 -13.33 19.11
C PHE A 24 -14.76 -13.51 17.65
N ALA A 25 -15.41 -12.75 16.77
CA ALA A 25 -14.77 -12.38 15.52
C ALA A 25 -13.36 -11.90 15.91
N GLN A 26 -12.33 -12.43 15.24
CA GLN A 26 -10.95 -11.98 15.43
C GLN A 26 -10.89 -10.49 15.10
N ARG A 27 -11.19 -9.63 16.09
CA ARG A 27 -10.75 -8.25 16.05
C ARG A 27 -9.24 -8.31 16.10
N SER A 28 -8.60 -7.73 15.09
CA SER A 28 -7.16 -7.66 15.00
C SER A 28 -6.60 -7.09 16.30
N ASP A 29 -5.54 -7.70 16.83
CA ASP A 29 -5.05 -7.41 18.18
C ASP A 29 -4.69 -5.91 18.36
N PHE A 30 -4.27 -5.26 17.26
CA PHE A 30 -3.93 -3.84 17.22
C PHE A 30 -5.12 -2.86 17.35
N GLU A 31 -6.37 -3.32 17.22
CA GLU A 31 -7.58 -2.49 17.42
C GLU A 31 -7.99 -2.35 18.89
N ARG A 32 -7.22 -2.91 19.83
CA ARG A 32 -7.49 -2.85 21.27
C ARG A 32 -6.35 -2.15 22.01
N PRO A 33 -6.59 -1.66 23.24
CA PRO A 33 -5.49 -1.21 24.10
C PRO A 33 -4.41 -2.30 24.23
N PRO A 34 -3.12 -1.93 24.20
CA PRO A 34 -2.62 -0.56 24.34
C PRO A 34 -2.49 0.25 23.04
N ILE A 35 -2.65 -0.36 21.86
CA ILE A 35 -2.47 0.34 20.57
C ILE A 35 -3.72 1.15 20.21
N ASP A 36 -4.89 0.51 20.28
CA ASP A 36 -6.19 1.09 19.95
C ASP A 36 -6.15 1.87 18.62
N TYR A 37 -5.63 1.19 17.58
CA TYR A 37 -5.14 1.80 16.35
C TYR A 37 -6.10 2.81 15.72
N LEU A 38 -7.41 2.52 15.67
CA LEU A 38 -8.37 3.41 15.02
C LEU A 38 -8.73 4.66 15.85
N ASN A 39 -8.57 4.62 17.17
CA ASN A 39 -9.09 5.63 18.08
C ASN A 39 -8.00 6.42 18.82
N ALA A 40 -6.84 5.81 19.06
CA ALA A 40 -5.73 6.47 19.72
C ALA A 40 -5.17 7.63 18.88
N ALA A 41 -4.72 8.68 19.56
CA ALA A 41 -4.10 9.83 18.93
C ALA A 41 -2.79 9.42 18.23
N VAL A 42 -2.59 9.98 17.04
CA VAL A 42 -1.41 9.78 16.18
C VAL A 42 -0.51 11.02 16.24
N ASN A 43 0.80 10.77 16.18
CA ASN A 43 1.86 11.77 16.24
C ASN A 43 2.94 11.53 15.16
N ASP A 44 2.62 10.76 14.11
CA ASP A 44 3.47 10.61 12.93
C ASP A 44 3.62 11.92 12.13
N PRO A 45 4.60 12.03 11.21
CA PRO A 45 4.87 13.26 10.46
C PRO A 45 3.66 13.84 9.71
N VAL A 46 2.80 13.00 9.13
CA VAL A 46 1.60 13.44 8.42
C VAL A 46 0.57 14.02 9.41
N ALA A 47 0.37 13.37 10.56
CA ALA A 47 -0.49 13.90 11.62
C ALA A 47 0.01 15.25 12.18
N GLN A 48 1.32 15.41 12.31
CA GLN A 48 1.93 16.68 12.74
C GLN A 48 1.72 17.78 11.69
N LEU A 49 1.93 17.48 10.41
CA LEU A 49 1.67 18.42 9.33
C LEU A 49 0.19 18.83 9.27
N ALA A 50 -0.73 17.87 9.42
CA ALA A 50 -2.15 18.14 9.47
C ALA A 50 -2.52 19.15 10.57
N LYS A 51 -2.02 18.96 11.80
CA LYS A 51 -2.22 19.90 12.92
C LYS A 51 -1.67 21.30 12.63
N ARG A 52 -0.51 21.39 11.96
CA ARG A 52 0.09 22.68 11.56
C ARG A 52 -0.73 23.39 10.50
N ILE A 53 -1.34 22.66 9.56
CA ILE A 53 -2.25 23.24 8.56
C ILE A 53 -3.55 23.72 9.23
N GLU A 54 -4.14 22.91 10.11
CA GLU A 54 -5.37 23.25 10.83
C GLU A 54 -5.21 24.49 11.71
N SER A 55 -4.04 24.68 12.31
CA SER A 55 -3.71 25.85 13.13
C SER A 55 -3.26 27.08 12.32
N GLY A 56 -3.02 26.93 11.01
CA GLY A 56 -2.49 28.00 10.14
C GLY A 56 -0.98 28.22 10.26
N GLU A 57 -0.25 27.34 10.94
CA GLU A 57 1.22 27.38 11.03
C GLU A 57 1.92 26.87 9.76
N ALA A 58 1.21 26.13 8.91
CA ALA A 58 1.68 25.66 7.62
C ALA A 58 0.60 25.80 6.55
N GLU A 59 1.02 26.01 5.31
CA GLU A 59 0.14 26.08 4.15
C GLU A 59 0.69 25.19 3.03
N LEU A 60 -0.20 24.51 2.30
CA LEU A 60 0.17 23.74 1.12
C LEU A 60 -0.22 24.53 -0.13
N THR A 61 0.75 24.78 -1.00
CA THR A 61 0.51 25.43 -2.29
C THR A 61 0.01 24.41 -3.32
N TYR A 62 -1.09 24.75 -4.01
CA TYR A 62 -1.62 23.96 -5.11
C TYR A 62 -0.89 24.24 -6.43
N ASP A 63 -0.42 23.19 -7.11
CA ASP A 63 0.15 23.24 -8.46
C ASP A 63 -0.90 22.74 -9.48
N PRO A 64 -1.22 23.47 -10.56
CA PRO A 64 -2.23 23.05 -11.53
C PRO A 64 -1.97 21.71 -12.23
N LYS A 65 -0.73 21.22 -12.23
CA LYS A 65 -0.31 19.97 -12.87
C LYS A 65 -0.14 18.83 -11.86
N PHE A 66 0.31 19.13 -10.66
CA PHE A 66 0.67 18.13 -9.65
C PHE A 66 -0.17 18.18 -8.37
N GLY A 67 -1.16 19.08 -8.31
CA GLY A 67 -1.94 19.36 -7.10
C GLY A 67 -1.02 19.78 -5.95
N TYR A 68 -1.22 19.21 -4.77
CA TYR A 68 -0.39 19.49 -3.59
C TYR A 68 0.91 18.70 -3.54
N LEU A 69 1.22 17.84 -4.52
CA LEU A 69 2.36 16.91 -4.43
C LEU A 69 3.66 17.63 -4.07
N LYS A 70 4.02 18.70 -4.80
CA LYS A 70 5.29 19.40 -4.58
C LYS A 70 5.39 20.04 -3.20
N SER A 71 4.33 20.72 -2.75
CA SER A 71 4.30 21.38 -1.45
C SER A 71 4.27 20.39 -0.30
N VAL A 72 3.58 19.26 -0.47
CA VAL A 72 3.55 18.15 0.49
C VAL A 72 4.92 17.49 0.63
N LEU A 73 5.60 17.17 -0.49
CA LEU A 73 6.94 16.58 -0.44
C LEU A 73 7.92 17.52 0.27
N ALA A 74 7.84 18.82 0.02
CA ALA A 74 8.66 19.80 0.72
C ALA A 74 8.32 19.91 2.22
N ALA A 75 7.04 19.89 2.58
CA ALA A 75 6.60 20.01 3.97
C ALA A 75 6.90 18.78 4.83
N LEU A 76 7.06 17.61 4.20
CA LEU A 76 7.37 16.32 4.84
C LEU A 76 8.84 15.90 4.65
N ASP A 77 9.68 16.77 4.09
CA ASP A 77 11.09 16.49 3.79
C ASP A 77 11.29 15.19 3.00
N VAL A 78 10.42 14.94 2.01
CA VAL A 78 10.49 13.78 1.12
C VAL A 78 11.25 14.18 -0.15
N PRO A 79 12.44 13.61 -0.42
CA PRO A 79 13.26 14.03 -1.55
C PRO A 79 12.65 13.57 -2.87
N VAL A 80 12.58 14.46 -3.87
CA VAL A 80 12.10 14.12 -5.22
C VAL A 80 12.94 13.01 -5.87
N SER A 81 14.22 12.87 -5.49
CA SER A 81 15.10 11.80 -5.96
C SER A 81 14.70 10.40 -5.48
N SER A 82 13.82 10.27 -4.49
CA SER A 82 13.25 8.99 -4.05
C SER A 82 12.20 8.43 -5.02
N GLN A 83 11.84 9.17 -6.08
CA GLN A 83 10.78 8.77 -6.99
C GLN A 83 11.03 7.36 -7.54
N THR A 84 10.06 6.48 -7.31
CA THR A 84 9.93 5.18 -7.97
C THR A 84 8.60 5.10 -8.71
N LEU A 85 8.52 4.30 -9.76
CA LEU A 85 7.37 4.23 -10.65
C LEU A 85 6.82 2.80 -10.73
N VAL A 86 5.54 2.66 -10.44
CA VAL A 86 4.82 1.38 -10.36
C VAL A 86 3.72 1.35 -11.40
N PHE A 87 3.81 0.42 -12.36
CA PHE A 87 2.78 0.25 -13.37
C PHE A 87 1.79 -0.87 -13.08
N SER A 88 2.07 -1.71 -12.06
CA SER A 88 1.12 -2.72 -11.62
C SER A 88 -0.05 -2.12 -10.85
N LYS A 89 -1.24 -2.66 -11.10
CA LYS A 89 -2.51 -2.32 -10.47
C LYS A 89 -2.63 -2.95 -9.08
N THR A 90 -1.82 -2.44 -8.14
CA THR A 90 -1.68 -2.94 -6.76
C THR A 90 -1.85 -1.82 -5.72
N SER A 91 -2.69 -0.83 -6.02
CA SER A 91 -2.90 0.39 -5.22
C SER A 91 -4.39 0.64 -5.00
N LEU A 92 -4.73 1.54 -4.08
CA LEU A 92 -6.09 2.06 -3.90
C LEU A 92 -6.65 2.62 -5.22
N GLN A 93 -5.86 3.42 -5.93
CA GLN A 93 -6.24 4.06 -7.19
C GLN A 93 -5.97 3.21 -8.45
N LEU A 94 -6.17 1.88 -8.38
CA LEU A 94 -5.81 0.94 -9.47
C LEU A 94 -6.41 1.26 -10.85
N GLN A 95 -7.53 2.00 -10.91
CA GLN A 95 -8.16 2.40 -12.17
C GLN A 95 -7.38 3.49 -12.91
N ARG A 96 -6.49 4.22 -12.23
CA ARG A 96 -5.62 5.26 -12.80
C ARG A 96 -4.27 4.73 -13.28
N ILE A 97 -3.93 3.51 -12.88
CA ILE A 97 -2.59 2.94 -13.06
C ILE A 97 -2.56 2.06 -14.31
N SER A 98 -1.54 2.23 -15.13
CA SER A 98 -1.24 1.34 -16.26
C SER A 98 0.25 1.44 -16.63
N PRO A 99 0.77 0.57 -17.53
CA PRO A 99 2.11 0.77 -18.12
C PRO A 99 2.33 2.16 -18.71
N THR A 100 1.31 2.77 -19.32
CA THR A 100 1.44 4.11 -19.91
C THR A 100 1.13 5.25 -18.94
N THR A 101 0.61 4.94 -17.75
CA THR A 101 0.30 5.89 -16.66
C THR A 101 0.69 5.28 -15.30
N PRO A 102 1.98 5.02 -15.03
CA PRO A 102 2.40 4.46 -13.75
C PRO A 102 2.06 5.39 -12.58
N ARG A 103 1.87 4.82 -11.39
CA ARG A 103 1.84 5.57 -10.14
C ARG A 103 3.28 5.91 -9.72
N ALA A 104 3.50 7.10 -9.20
CA ALA A 104 4.75 7.44 -8.52
C ALA A 104 4.65 7.20 -7.02
N LEU A 105 5.73 6.70 -6.43
CA LEU A 105 5.96 6.66 -5.00
C LEU A 105 7.18 7.52 -4.70
N TYR A 106 7.07 8.37 -3.70
CA TYR A 106 8.16 9.14 -3.11
C TYR A 106 8.28 8.73 -1.65
N PHE A 107 9.48 8.75 -1.09
CA PHE A 107 9.67 8.33 0.29
C PHE A 107 10.89 8.98 0.96
N ASN A 108 10.82 9.05 2.28
CA ASN A 108 11.96 9.16 3.17
C ASN A 108 11.86 8.03 4.22
N ASP A 109 12.61 8.13 5.32
CA ASP A 109 12.67 7.08 6.34
C ASP A 109 11.32 6.84 7.05
N ASP A 110 10.45 7.86 7.13
CA ASP A 110 9.22 7.82 7.93
C ASP A 110 7.93 7.88 7.10
N VAL A 111 8.00 8.41 5.88
CA VAL A 111 6.82 8.74 5.06
C VAL A 111 6.96 8.27 3.62
N TYR A 112 5.89 7.66 3.11
CA TYR A 112 5.70 7.30 1.72
C TYR A 112 4.51 8.09 1.15
N VAL A 113 4.69 8.69 -0.02
CA VAL A 113 3.68 9.50 -0.74
C VAL A 113 3.41 8.88 -2.11
N GLY A 114 2.18 8.47 -2.35
CA GLY A 114 1.69 7.94 -3.61
C GLY A 114 0.98 8.99 -4.46
N TYR A 115 1.36 9.08 -5.73
CA TYR A 115 0.77 9.97 -6.72
C TYR A 115 0.35 9.23 -7.98
N CYS A 116 -0.94 9.27 -8.28
CA CYS A 116 -1.48 8.86 -9.58
C CYS A 116 -1.73 10.09 -10.44
N ARG A 117 -1.35 10.01 -11.72
CA ARG A 117 -1.75 11.02 -12.70
C ARG A 117 -3.28 11.08 -12.78
N ASP A 118 -3.83 12.29 -12.75
CA ASP A 118 -5.28 12.54 -12.76
C ASP A 118 -6.00 11.76 -11.64
N GLY A 119 -5.29 11.50 -10.53
CA GLY A 119 -5.81 10.88 -9.32
C GLY A 119 -6.54 11.88 -8.45
N ASP A 120 -7.59 11.40 -7.80
CA ASP A 120 -8.47 12.24 -6.97
C ASP A 120 -7.81 12.58 -5.62
N VAL A 121 -6.84 11.76 -5.20
CA VAL A 121 -6.11 11.92 -3.93
C VAL A 121 -4.61 11.63 -4.08
N LEU A 122 -3.81 12.24 -3.21
CA LEU A 122 -2.51 11.67 -2.79
C LEU A 122 -2.75 10.60 -1.72
N GLU A 123 -1.97 9.53 -1.78
CA GLU A 123 -1.99 8.43 -0.80
C GLU A 123 -0.77 8.55 0.12
N PHE A 124 -0.92 8.28 1.41
CA PHE A 124 0.18 8.37 2.37
C PHE A 124 0.28 7.11 3.21
N ALA A 125 1.52 6.73 3.51
CA ALA A 125 1.84 5.82 4.58
C ALA A 125 2.91 6.49 5.46
N SER A 126 2.69 6.57 6.76
CA SER A 126 3.49 7.36 7.70
C SER A 126 3.73 6.54 8.96
N THR A 127 4.94 6.59 9.52
CA THR A 127 5.32 5.77 10.67
C THR A 127 5.04 6.51 11.97
N ASP A 128 4.08 6.00 12.75
CA ASP A 128 3.81 6.47 14.11
C ASP A 128 4.66 5.69 15.12
N PRO A 129 5.33 6.36 16.08
CA PRO A 129 6.20 5.68 17.04
C PRO A 129 5.46 4.74 18.02
N GLN A 130 4.13 4.85 18.17
CA GLN A 130 3.33 3.99 19.05
C GLN A 130 2.45 3.01 18.26
N GLN A 131 1.87 3.47 17.15
CA GLN A 131 0.89 2.71 16.37
C GLN A 131 1.49 2.02 15.14
N GLY A 132 2.73 2.37 14.76
CA GLY A 132 3.37 1.86 13.55
C GLY A 132 2.78 2.50 12.28
N ALA A 133 2.62 1.70 11.23
CA ALA A 133 2.18 2.18 9.92
C ALA A 133 0.78 2.78 9.96
N THR A 134 0.66 4.08 9.69
CA THR A 134 -0.59 4.81 9.58
C THR A 134 -0.81 5.29 8.14
N PHE A 135 -2.07 5.29 7.67
CA PHE A 135 -2.40 5.60 6.28
C PHE A 135 -3.35 6.79 6.18
N TYR A 136 -3.12 7.64 5.19
CA TYR A 136 -3.94 8.83 4.94
C TYR A 136 -4.21 9.04 3.45
N THR A 137 -5.20 9.86 3.14
CA THR A 137 -5.38 10.48 1.83
C THR A 137 -5.46 11.99 1.93
N LEU A 138 -5.08 12.68 0.86
CA LEU A 138 -5.28 14.13 0.70
C LEU A 138 -5.93 14.40 -0.66
N GLU A 139 -7.10 15.05 -0.69
CA GLU A 139 -7.76 15.41 -1.93
C GLU A 139 -6.95 16.44 -2.76
N GLN A 140 -6.94 16.26 -4.07
CA GLN A 140 -6.19 17.10 -5.01
C GLN A 140 -7.04 18.24 -5.58
N THR A 141 -7.81 18.91 -4.71
CA THR A 141 -8.66 20.07 -5.05
C THR A 141 -8.06 21.38 -4.56
N ALA A 142 -8.07 22.41 -5.41
CA ALA A 142 -7.64 23.76 -5.04
C ALA A 142 -8.64 24.51 -4.15
N ALA A 143 -9.86 23.98 -4.00
CA ALA A 143 -10.91 24.62 -3.22
C ALA A 143 -10.88 24.16 -1.76
N GLY A 144 -10.98 25.12 -0.84
CA GLY A 144 -10.99 24.87 0.60
C GLY A 144 -9.59 24.63 1.19
N THR A 145 -9.55 24.34 2.48
CA THR A 145 -8.32 24.01 3.19
C THR A 145 -7.97 22.53 2.97
N PRO A 146 -6.75 22.18 2.52
CA PRO A 146 -6.34 20.79 2.37
C PRO A 146 -6.37 20.08 3.73
N SER A 147 -6.95 18.88 3.77
CA SER A 147 -7.08 18.07 4.99
C SER A 147 -6.66 16.64 4.74
N PHE A 148 -5.77 16.13 5.60
CA PHE A 148 -5.36 14.74 5.59
C PHE A 148 -6.42 13.87 6.27
N ILE A 149 -6.98 12.92 5.55
CA ILE A 149 -8.01 12.01 6.06
C ILE A 149 -7.38 10.66 6.38
N ARG A 150 -7.42 10.26 7.65
CA ARG A 150 -6.94 8.95 8.10
C ARG A 150 -7.79 7.82 7.51
N ASP A 151 -7.15 6.83 6.91
CA ASP A 151 -7.83 5.64 6.41
C ASP A 151 -8.44 4.84 7.58
N ARG A 152 -9.65 4.31 7.35
CA ARG A 152 -10.40 3.51 8.31
C ARG A 152 -10.65 2.08 7.81
N GLY A 153 -9.72 1.53 7.02
CA GLY A 153 -9.72 0.12 6.66
C GLY A 153 -9.47 -0.18 5.18
N GLY A 154 -9.57 0.82 4.29
CA GLY A 154 -9.33 0.63 2.86
C GLY A 154 -7.91 0.18 2.58
N CYS A 155 -6.93 0.88 3.16
CA CYS A 155 -5.51 0.54 3.06
C CYS A 155 -5.19 -0.72 3.89
N LEU A 156 -5.75 -0.84 5.09
CA LEU A 156 -5.50 -1.99 5.97
C LEU A 156 -5.96 -3.33 5.39
N SER A 157 -6.92 -3.34 4.45
CA SER A 157 -7.32 -4.56 3.73
C SER A 157 -6.14 -5.29 3.07
N CYS A 158 -5.10 -4.54 2.67
CA CYS A 158 -3.87 -5.08 2.10
C CYS A 158 -2.68 -4.97 3.08
N HIS A 159 -2.65 -3.92 3.89
CA HIS A 159 -1.52 -3.55 4.76
C HIS A 159 -1.59 -4.13 6.18
N ALA A 160 -2.67 -4.80 6.56
CA ALA A 160 -2.78 -5.60 7.78
C ALA A 160 -3.20 -7.03 7.41
N SER A 161 -2.32 -7.73 6.71
CA SER A 161 -2.57 -9.07 6.17
C SER A 161 -1.48 -10.05 6.60
N SER A 162 -1.59 -11.32 6.20
CA SER A 162 -0.54 -12.32 6.48
C SER A 162 0.84 -11.91 5.95
N ARG A 163 0.89 -11.04 4.93
CA ARG A 163 2.15 -10.48 4.39
C ARG A 163 2.84 -9.51 5.34
N THR A 164 2.08 -8.92 6.27
CA THR A 164 2.56 -8.00 7.30
C THR A 164 2.33 -8.58 8.70
N GLN A 165 2.32 -9.92 8.81
CA GLN A 165 2.11 -10.63 10.09
C GLN A 165 0.79 -10.27 10.79
N ASN A 166 -0.22 -9.85 10.02
CA ASN A 166 -1.53 -9.37 10.49
C ASN A 166 -1.46 -8.13 11.40
N VAL A 167 -0.43 -7.31 11.25
CA VAL A 167 -0.34 -5.97 11.83
C VAL A 167 -0.21 -4.92 10.72
N PRO A 168 -0.61 -3.65 10.94
CA PRO A 168 -0.39 -2.58 9.97
C PRO A 168 1.10 -2.47 9.63
N GLY A 169 1.42 -2.59 8.35
CA GLY A 169 2.81 -2.58 7.88
C GLY A 169 2.95 -2.25 6.41
N TYR A 170 4.19 -2.03 6.00
CA TYR A 170 4.56 -1.74 4.63
C TYR A 170 4.95 -3.03 3.90
N LEU A 171 4.75 -3.02 2.58
CA LEU A 171 5.16 -4.13 1.74
C LEU A 171 5.54 -3.63 0.35
N VAL A 172 6.65 -4.14 -0.17
CA VAL A 172 7.03 -3.99 -1.57
C VAL A 172 6.66 -5.27 -2.29
N ARG A 173 5.82 -5.16 -3.33
CA ARG A 173 5.36 -6.31 -4.11
C ARG A 173 6.03 -6.34 -5.46
N SER A 174 6.56 -7.51 -5.81
CA SER A 174 7.02 -7.83 -7.15
C SER A 174 6.08 -8.86 -7.78
N VAL A 175 5.53 -8.54 -8.94
CA VAL A 175 4.48 -9.31 -9.61
C VAL A 175 4.76 -9.52 -11.09
N PHE A 176 4.27 -10.62 -11.63
CA PHE A 176 4.13 -10.79 -13.08
C PHE A 176 2.96 -9.96 -13.58
N SER A 177 3.23 -8.75 -14.07
CA SER A 177 2.19 -7.83 -14.56
C SER A 177 1.95 -8.02 -16.05
N ASP A 178 0.68 -8.17 -16.44
CA ASP A 178 0.30 -8.22 -17.87
C ASP A 178 0.34 -6.83 -18.54
N ALA A 179 0.02 -6.79 -19.83
CA ALA A 179 0.01 -5.56 -20.64
C ALA A 179 -1.01 -4.50 -20.17
N SER A 180 -1.98 -4.89 -19.35
CA SER A 180 -2.96 -3.97 -18.74
C SER A 180 -2.54 -3.47 -17.36
N GLY A 181 -1.38 -3.89 -16.87
CA GLY A 181 -0.88 -3.62 -15.53
C GLY A 181 -1.45 -4.57 -14.47
N ARG A 182 -2.20 -5.62 -14.83
CA ARG A 182 -2.83 -6.51 -13.84
C ARG A 182 -1.84 -7.61 -13.40
N PRO A 183 -1.72 -7.87 -12.09
CA PRO A 183 -0.96 -9.01 -11.60
C PRO A 183 -1.57 -10.34 -12.08
N ARG A 184 -0.74 -11.21 -12.65
CA ARG A 184 -1.10 -12.59 -13.00
C ARG A 184 -0.98 -13.48 -11.78
N LEU A 185 -2.02 -13.53 -10.95
CA LEU A 185 -1.97 -14.21 -9.64
C LEU A 185 -1.66 -15.72 -9.73
N GLY A 186 -2.02 -16.37 -10.84
CA GLY A 186 -1.69 -17.79 -11.09
C GLY A 186 -0.20 -18.06 -11.31
N SER A 187 0.61 -17.02 -11.55
CA SER A 187 2.07 -17.07 -11.73
C SER A 187 2.82 -16.71 -10.43
N GLY A 188 2.14 -16.77 -9.29
CA GLY A 188 2.69 -16.33 -8.01
C GLY A 188 2.98 -14.83 -7.93
N THR A 189 3.39 -14.38 -6.74
CA THR A 189 3.83 -13.01 -6.46
C THR A 189 4.83 -13.01 -5.32
N PHE A 190 5.77 -12.08 -5.33
CA PHE A 190 6.77 -11.94 -4.27
C PHE A 190 6.46 -10.73 -3.39
N THR A 191 6.60 -10.90 -2.09
CA THR A 191 6.83 -9.79 -1.16
C THR A 191 8.34 -9.67 -1.02
N THR A 192 8.91 -8.54 -1.41
CA THR A 192 10.35 -8.37 -1.50
C THR A 192 10.85 -7.38 -0.48
N ASP A 193 12.08 -7.60 -0.03
CA ASP A 193 12.85 -6.76 0.87
C ASP A 193 14.33 -6.73 0.45
N GLN A 194 15.19 -6.12 1.26
CA GLN A 194 16.64 -6.05 1.03
C GLN A 194 17.34 -7.42 0.99
N THR A 195 16.72 -8.49 1.50
CA THR A 195 17.28 -9.85 1.53
C THR A 195 16.87 -10.70 0.33
N SER A 196 15.85 -10.26 -0.40
CA SER A 196 15.27 -11.02 -1.52
C SER A 196 16.22 -11.16 -2.70
N ASP A 197 16.20 -12.28 -3.40
CA ASP A 197 17.00 -12.47 -4.62
C ASP A 197 16.71 -11.36 -5.64
N PHE A 198 17.76 -10.76 -6.23
CA PHE A 198 17.62 -9.63 -7.16
C PHE A 198 16.72 -9.95 -8.37
N LYS A 199 16.76 -11.22 -8.83
CA LYS A 199 15.91 -11.75 -9.93
C LYS A 199 14.42 -11.76 -9.64
N ASP A 200 14.01 -11.66 -8.38
CA ASP A 200 12.60 -11.69 -7.98
C ASP A 200 12.08 -10.29 -7.64
N ARG A 201 12.92 -9.24 -7.74
CA ARG A 201 12.56 -7.86 -7.41
C ARG A 201 11.91 -7.11 -8.57
N TRP A 202 11.03 -6.17 -8.19
CA TRP A 202 10.50 -5.07 -9.02
C TRP A 202 9.63 -5.45 -10.23
N GLY A 203 9.04 -6.64 -10.26
CA GLY A 203 8.03 -6.98 -11.26
C GLY A 203 6.81 -6.09 -11.13
N GLY A 204 6.38 -5.43 -12.21
CA GLY A 204 5.34 -4.40 -12.16
C GLY A 204 5.84 -2.98 -11.87
N TRP A 205 7.17 -2.79 -11.80
CA TRP A 205 7.81 -1.50 -11.57
C TRP A 205 8.68 -1.11 -12.77
N TYR A 206 8.87 0.20 -12.95
CA TYR A 206 9.91 0.73 -13.81
C TYR A 206 11.20 0.92 -13.02
N VAL A 207 12.35 0.68 -13.65
CA VAL A 207 13.68 0.72 -13.02
C VAL A 207 14.66 1.40 -13.99
N THR A 208 15.21 2.55 -13.61
CA THR A 208 16.29 3.21 -14.35
C THR A 208 17.63 2.98 -13.65
N GLY A 209 18.70 2.72 -14.40
CA GLY A 209 20.06 2.59 -13.90
C GLY A 209 20.80 1.41 -14.52
N GLN A 210 22.14 1.46 -14.47
CA GLN A 210 22.99 0.34 -14.86
C GLN A 210 23.40 -0.46 -13.63
N HIS A 211 23.25 -1.79 -13.70
CA HIS A 211 23.49 -2.72 -12.59
C HIS A 211 24.24 -3.98 -13.04
N GLY A 212 24.91 -3.91 -14.19
CA GLY A 212 25.81 -4.95 -14.68
C GLY A 212 25.10 -6.25 -15.06
N SER A 213 25.55 -7.37 -14.49
CA SER A 213 25.06 -8.73 -14.80
C SER A 213 23.90 -9.20 -13.92
N MET A 214 23.57 -8.49 -12.84
CA MET A 214 22.38 -8.80 -12.04
C MET A 214 21.11 -8.58 -12.86
N ARG A 215 20.05 -9.34 -12.59
CA ARG A 215 18.78 -9.28 -13.33
C ARG A 215 17.61 -9.18 -12.40
N HIS A 216 16.58 -8.44 -12.78
CA HIS A 216 15.36 -8.18 -12.00
C HIS A 216 14.13 -8.30 -12.91
N MET A 217 12.93 -8.18 -12.34
CA MET A 217 11.67 -8.29 -13.10
C MET A 217 11.12 -6.96 -13.62
N GLY A 218 11.67 -5.83 -13.18
CA GLY A 218 11.25 -4.50 -13.62
C GLY A 218 11.39 -4.28 -15.13
N ASN A 219 10.65 -3.29 -15.64
CA ASN A 219 10.61 -2.87 -17.05
C ASN A 219 10.05 -3.89 -18.06
N THR A 220 9.64 -5.09 -17.63
CA THR A 220 9.13 -6.16 -18.49
C THR A 220 7.64 -6.41 -18.27
N ILE A 221 6.90 -6.57 -19.38
CA ILE A 221 5.50 -7.02 -19.39
C ILE A 221 5.44 -8.54 -19.50
N SER A 222 4.65 -9.19 -18.64
CA SER A 222 4.47 -10.64 -18.62
C SER A 222 3.45 -11.11 -19.65
N THR A 223 3.92 -11.57 -20.81
CA THR A 223 3.07 -12.11 -21.87
C THR A 223 2.73 -13.60 -21.68
N ASN A 224 3.70 -14.40 -21.21
CA ASN A 224 3.58 -15.87 -21.11
C ASN A 224 3.83 -16.39 -19.67
N ASP A 225 4.31 -17.63 -19.55
CA ASP A 225 4.58 -18.35 -18.30
C ASP A 225 5.74 -17.74 -17.50
N GLU A 226 5.66 -17.82 -16.16
CA GLU A 226 6.68 -17.32 -15.22
C GLU A 226 8.07 -17.91 -15.48
N ARG A 227 8.12 -19.16 -15.94
CA ARG A 227 9.34 -19.92 -16.21
C ARG A 227 10.12 -19.39 -17.41
N THR A 228 9.44 -18.71 -18.31
CA THR A 228 10.04 -18.15 -19.53
C THR A 228 10.12 -16.63 -19.47
N PHE A 229 9.91 -16.04 -18.29
CA PHE A 229 9.93 -14.60 -18.09
C PHE A 229 11.33 -14.01 -18.35
N ASP A 230 11.40 -13.15 -19.36
CA ASP A 230 12.63 -12.51 -19.82
C ASP A 230 13.03 -11.32 -18.91
N ARG A 231 14.11 -11.51 -18.17
CA ARG A 231 14.69 -10.49 -17.28
C ARG A 231 15.80 -9.69 -17.97
N GLU A 232 16.25 -10.09 -19.16
CA GLU A 232 17.25 -9.37 -19.94
C GLU A 232 16.65 -8.13 -20.59
N ALA A 233 15.45 -8.25 -21.18
CA ALA A 233 14.80 -7.16 -21.92
C ALA A 233 14.60 -5.87 -21.09
N GLY A 234 14.40 -6.02 -19.78
CA GLY A 234 14.19 -4.93 -18.84
C GLY A 234 15.45 -4.43 -18.12
N ALA A 235 16.60 -5.08 -18.29
CA ALA A 235 17.82 -4.75 -17.55
C ALA A 235 18.51 -3.50 -18.12
N ASN A 236 19.30 -2.82 -17.26
CA ASN A 236 20.21 -1.72 -17.60
C ASN A 236 19.55 -0.58 -18.42
N GLN A 237 18.26 -0.31 -18.19
CA GLN A 237 17.55 0.78 -18.86
C GLN A 237 17.90 2.11 -18.20
N THR A 238 18.27 3.13 -18.96
CA THR A 238 18.58 4.46 -18.41
C THR A 238 17.46 5.48 -18.67
N GLU A 239 16.47 5.12 -19.48
CA GLU A 239 15.49 6.04 -20.05
C GLU A 239 14.10 5.40 -20.07
N MET A 240 13.08 6.19 -19.69
CA MET A 240 11.69 5.70 -19.60
C MET A 240 10.75 6.23 -20.68
N ARG A 241 11.19 7.20 -21.47
CA ARG A 241 10.39 7.84 -22.54
C ARG A 241 9.82 6.89 -23.59
N ARG A 242 10.37 5.66 -23.69
CA ARG A 242 9.85 4.61 -24.58
C ARG A 242 8.56 3.95 -24.08
N TYR A 243 8.29 4.05 -22.77
CA TYR A 243 7.16 3.39 -22.12
C TYR A 243 5.97 4.32 -21.88
N PHE A 244 6.25 5.54 -21.45
CA PHE A 244 5.25 6.55 -21.13
C PHE A 244 5.84 7.96 -21.23
N ARG A 245 4.96 8.95 -21.12
CA ARG A 245 5.30 10.38 -21.13
C ARG A 245 5.83 10.81 -19.77
N THR A 246 7.14 10.98 -19.66
CA THR A 246 7.83 11.25 -18.38
C THR A 246 7.54 12.64 -17.82
N GLU A 247 7.08 13.58 -18.63
CA GLU A 247 6.77 14.95 -18.19
C GLU A 247 5.61 15.03 -17.18
N TYR A 248 4.85 13.95 -16.97
CA TYR A 248 3.79 13.89 -15.96
C TYR A 248 4.30 13.48 -14.57
N TYR A 249 5.61 13.41 -14.37
CA TYR A 249 6.27 13.05 -13.12
C TYR A 249 7.30 14.13 -12.74
N LEU A 250 7.73 14.16 -11.48
CA LEU A 250 8.68 15.18 -11.00
C LEU A 250 10.10 14.91 -11.50
N THR A 251 10.43 13.65 -11.78
CA THR A 251 11.65 13.27 -12.51
C THR A 251 11.31 12.29 -13.64
N PRO A 252 12.16 12.16 -14.68
CA PRO A 252 11.97 11.15 -15.71
C PRO A 252 12.47 9.74 -15.30
N HIS A 253 12.88 9.56 -14.05
CA HIS A 253 13.58 8.38 -13.56
C HIS A 253 12.78 7.60 -12.51
N SER A 254 13.16 6.33 -12.33
CA SER A 254 12.72 5.45 -11.26
C SER A 254 13.97 4.70 -10.80
N ASP A 255 14.85 5.42 -10.10
CA ASP A 255 16.26 5.04 -9.97
C ASP A 255 16.42 3.73 -9.18
N ILE A 256 17.29 2.86 -9.67
CA ILE A 256 17.61 1.59 -9.01
C ILE A 256 18.15 1.80 -7.60
N VAL A 257 18.87 2.89 -7.34
CA VAL A 257 19.35 3.23 -5.99
C VAL A 257 18.18 3.53 -5.07
N ALA A 258 17.18 4.31 -5.53
CA ALA A 258 15.96 4.58 -4.76
C ALA A 258 15.20 3.27 -4.48
N LEU A 259 15.07 2.39 -5.47
CA LEU A 259 14.42 1.09 -5.32
C LEU A 259 15.15 0.11 -4.38
N MET A 260 16.45 0.30 -4.16
CA MET A 260 17.25 -0.52 -3.25
C MET A 260 17.14 -0.09 -1.78
N VAL A 261 16.68 1.14 -1.53
CA VAL A 261 16.53 1.72 -0.17
C VAL A 261 15.07 2.02 0.19
N LEU A 262 14.12 1.64 -0.67
CA LEU A 262 12.68 1.76 -0.45
C LEU A 262 12.16 0.86 0.68
#